data_AF-A0A1Y4F5N0-F1
#
_entry.id   AF-A0A1Y4F5N0-F1
#
_cell.length_a   1.000
_cell.length_b   1.000
_cell.length_c   1.000
_cell.angle_alpha   90.00
_cell.angle_beta   90.00
_cell.angle_gamma   90.00
#
_symmetry.space_group_name_H-M   'P 1'
#
loop_
_entity.id
_entity.type
_entity.pdbx_description
1 polymer ?
#
loop_
_entity_poly.entity_id
_entity_poly.type
_entity_poly.pdbx_seq_one_letter_code
_entity_poly.pdbx_strand_id
1 'polypeptide(L)' 'MNTIWNLTNRIYHGKHLVGAFLAINSICWIAGVFLLEILVSLLTGVALGTVFARIIYSAILAGAVIGVFGGLVHLMRTDL' A
#
# COMPACT_ATOMS: atom_id res chain seq x y z
N MET A 1 15.97 18.69 -8.10
CA MET A 1 15.62 17.25 -7.95
C MET A 1 16.73 16.41 -7.30
N ASN A 2 17.87 16.98 -6.88
CA ASN A 2 19.00 16.21 -6.33
C ASN A 2 18.96 15.99 -4.81
N THR A 3 18.18 16.77 -4.06
CA THR A 3 18.22 16.76 -2.60
C THR A 3 17.42 15.61 -1.98
N ILE A 4 16.27 15.28 -2.55
CA ILE A 4 15.45 14.13 -2.12
C ILE A 4 16.19 12.84 -2.46
N TRP A 5 16.72 12.74 -3.69
CA TRP A 5 17.53 11.60 -4.12
C TRP A 5 18.74 11.35 -3.22
N ASN A 6 19.47 12.40 -2.82
CA ASN A 6 20.59 12.26 -1.90
C ASN A 6 20.17 11.90 -0.46
N LEU A 7 19.00 12.36 0.01
CA LEU A 7 18.46 11.95 1.31
C LEU A 7 18.06 10.48 1.29
N THR A 8 17.39 10.06 0.21
CA THR A 8 17.02 8.68 -0.07
C THR A 8 18.28 7.82 -0.14
N ASN A 9 19.29 8.17 -0.94
CA ASN A 9 20.49 7.36 -1.12
C ASN A 9 21.33 7.22 0.16
N ARG A 10 21.33 8.24 1.03
CA ARG A 10 22.02 8.19 2.34
C ARG A 10 21.29 7.31 3.37
N ILE A 11 19.99 7.10 3.19
CA ILE A 11 19.17 6.18 4.01
C ILE A 11 19.24 4.75 3.41
N TYR A 12 19.36 4.59 2.09
CA TYR A 12 19.13 3.35 1.32
C TYR A 12 20.27 2.32 1.31
N HIS A 13 21.32 2.47 2.12
CA HIS A 13 22.43 1.51 2.18
C HIS A 13 22.08 0.15 2.85
N GLY A 14 20.83 -0.09 3.23
CA GLY A 14 20.41 -1.30 3.95
C GLY A 14 19.26 -2.03 3.27
N LYS A 15 19.50 -3.29 2.86
CA LYS A 15 18.50 -4.24 2.34
C LYS A 15 17.23 -4.38 3.22
N HIS A 16 17.27 -3.95 4.48
CA HIS A 16 16.13 -3.89 5.41
C HIS A 16 15.08 -2.81 5.07
N LEU A 17 15.45 -1.69 4.42
CA LEU A 17 14.53 -0.58 4.16
C LEU A 17 13.57 -0.84 3.00
N VAL A 18 13.96 -1.72 2.08
CA VAL A 18 13.09 -2.20 1.00
C VAL A 18 11.88 -2.92 1.57
N GLY A 19 12.11 -3.83 2.53
CA GLY A 19 11.04 -4.53 3.23
C GLY A 19 10.15 -3.56 4.03
N ALA A 20 10.73 -2.55 4.67
CA ALA A 20 9.98 -1.53 5.39
C ALA A 20 9.12 -0.66 4.46
N PHE A 21 9.65 -0.24 3.31
CA PHE A 21 8.90 0.51 2.29
C PHE A 21 7.75 -0.31 1.72
N LEU A 22 8.01 -1.60 1.42
CA LEU A 22 6.98 -2.53 0.94
C LEU A 22 5.85 -2.70 1.96
N ALA A 23 6.20 -2.84 3.24
CA ALA A 23 5.24 -2.97 4.33
C ALA A 23 4.40 -1.70 4.49
N ILE A 24 5.03 -0.52 4.52
CA ILE A 24 4.33 0.77 4.65
C ILE A 24 3.42 1.01 3.44
N ASN A 25 3.91 0.78 2.22
CA ASN A 25 3.14 0.95 1.00
C ASN A 25 1.92 0.01 0.99
N SER A 26 2.11 -1.25 1.37
CA SER A 26 1.02 -2.23 1.49
C SER A 26 -0.03 -1.77 2.52
N ILE A 27 0.39 -1.34 3.71
CA ILE A 27 -0.52 -0.83 4.75
C ILE A 27 -1.32 0.38 4.25
N CYS A 28 -0.68 1.32 3.55
CA CYS A 28 -1.37 2.47 2.95
C CYS A 28 -2.45 2.03 1.94
N TRP A 29 -2.15 1.06 1.09
CA TRP A 29 -3.12 0.53 0.12
C TRP A 29 -4.25 -0.26 0.78
N ILE A 30 -3.96 -1.05 1.82
CA ILE A 30 -4.99 -1.72 2.63
C ILE A 30 -5.94 -0.66 3.24
N ALA A 31 -5.40 0.38 3.87
CA ALA A 31 -6.19 1.44 4.48
C ALA A 31 -7.03 2.21 3.44
N GLY A 32 -6.46 2.50 2.26
CA GLY A 32 -7.17 3.17 1.17
C GLY A 32 -8.36 2.36 0.65
N VAL A 33 -8.17 1.05 0.42
CA VAL A 33 -9.24 0.16 -0.05
C VAL A 33 -10.31 -0.02 1.02
N PHE A 34 -9.91 -0.11 2.29
CA PHE A 34 -10.84 -0.20 3.41
C PHE A 34 -11.74 1.05 3.51
N LEU A 35 -11.17 2.24 3.38
CA LEU A 35 -11.93 3.50 3.34
C LEU A 35 -12.86 3.58 2.13
N LEU A 36 -12.41 3.14 0.95
CA LEU A 36 -13.20 3.14 -0.27
C LEU A 36 -14.43 2.22 -0.14
N GLU A 37 -14.25 1.02 0.39
CA GLU A 37 -15.33 0.04 0.59
C GLU A 37 -16.35 0.49 1.66
N ILE A 38 -15.89 1.18 2.72
CA ILE A 38 -16.79 1.84 3.67
C ILE A 38 -17.62 2.92 2.96
N LEU A 39 -16.97 3.75 2.12
CA LEU A 39 -17.65 4.79 1.36
C LEU A 39 -18.69 4.18 0.39
N VAL A 40 -18.35 3.11 -0.31
CA VAL A 40 -19.28 2.38 -1.20
C VAL A 40 -20.45 1.78 -0.41
N SER A 41 -20.19 1.22 0.77
CA SER A 41 -21.26 0.68 1.63
C SER A 41 -22.22 1.77 2.10
N LEU A 42 -21.70 2.95 2.47
CA LEU A 42 -22.51 4.13 2.81
C LEU A 42 -23.36 4.60 1.62
N LEU A 43 -22.79 4.64 0.41
CA LEU A 43 -23.50 5.07 -0.80
C LEU A 43 -24.58 4.08 -1.25
N THR A 44 -24.40 2.79 -0.99
CA THR A 44 -25.33 1.72 -1.41
C THR A 44 -26.36 1.35 -0.34
N GLY A 45 -26.22 1.89 0.88
CA GLY A 45 -27.12 1.60 2.00
C GLY A 45 -26.99 0.18 2.55
N VAL A 46 -25.93 -0.55 2.17
CA VAL A 46 -25.70 -1.92 2.63
C VAL A 46 -25.10 -1.87 4.04
N ALA A 47 -25.65 -2.66 4.95
CA ALA A 47 -25.15 -2.74 6.32
C ALA A 47 -23.68 -3.22 6.34
N LEU A 48 -22.79 -2.42 6.95
CA LEU A 48 -21.36 -2.74 7.03
C LEU A 48 -21.10 -4.14 7.61
N GLY A 49 -21.93 -4.60 8.55
CA GLY A 49 -21.81 -5.92 9.16
C GLY A 49 -21.96 -7.09 8.19
N THR A 50 -22.72 -6.95 7.09
CA THR A 50 -22.90 -8.04 6.11
C THR A 50 -21.76 -8.12 5.10
N VAL A 51 -21.05 -7.00 4.88
CA VAL A 51 -19.93 -6.91 3.93
C VAL A 51 -18.56 -6.87 4.61
N PHE A 52 -18.49 -6.75 5.92
CA PHE A 52 -17.23 -6.56 6.68
C PHE A 52 -16.14 -7.59 6.34
N ALA A 53 -16.48 -8.88 6.30
CA ALA A 53 -15.53 -9.94 5.94
C ALA A 53 -15.04 -9.80 4.50
N ARG A 54 -15.91 -9.38 3.57
CA ARG A 54 -15.55 -9.14 2.16
C ARG A 54 -14.63 -7.94 2.02
N ILE A 55 -14.90 -6.87 2.78
CA ILE A 55 -14.09 -5.64 2.80
C ILE A 55 -12.69 -5.92 3.33
N ILE A 56 -12.57 -6.68 4.43
CA ILE A 56 -11.26 -7.06 4.97
C ILE A 56 -10.49 -7.89 3.94
N TYR A 57 -11.14 -8.88 3.33
CA TYR A 57 -10.51 -9.74 2.34
C TYR A 57 -10.06 -8.95 1.10
N SER A 58 -10.92 -8.08 0.55
CA SER A 58 -10.59 -7.26 -0.62
C SER A 58 -9.48 -6.26 -0.31
N ALA A 59 -9.48 -5.64 0.88
CA ALA A 59 -8.44 -4.73 1.32
C ALA A 59 -7.08 -5.43 1.49
N ILE A 60 -7.03 -6.61 2.12
CA ILE A 60 -5.80 -7.40 2.27
C ILE A 60 -5.27 -7.83 0.90
N LEU A 61 -6.14 -8.33 0.01
CA LEU A 61 -5.73 -8.82 -1.30
C LEU A 61 -5.23 -7.68 -2.20
N ALA A 62 -5.96 -6.58 -2.27
CA ALA A 62 -5.57 -5.41 -3.05
C ALA A 62 -4.31 -4.75 -2.47
N GLY A 63 -4.21 -4.65 -1.15
CA GLY A 63 -3.02 -4.13 -0.48
C GLY A 63 -1.78 -4.99 -0.66
N ALA A 64 -1.92 -6.32 -0.64
CA ALA A 64 -0.82 -7.23 -0.93
C ALA A 64 -0.39 -7.14 -2.41
N VAL A 65 -1.33 -7.16 -3.35
CA VAL A 65 -1.02 -7.10 -4.78
C VAL A 65 -0.43 -5.73 -5.15
N ILE A 66 -1.16 -4.63 -4.90
CA ILE A 66 -0.73 -3.28 -5.30
C ILE A 66 0.47 -2.84 -4.46
N GLY A 67 0.52 -3.20 -3.18
CA GLY A 67 1.66 -2.91 -2.30
C GLY A 67 2.95 -3.56 -2.78
N VAL A 68 2.88 -4.84 -3.17
CA VAL A 68 4.03 -5.60 -3.70
C VAL A 68 4.45 -5.09 -5.08
N PHE A 69 3.52 -4.91 -6.02
CA PHE A 69 3.85 -4.39 -7.36
C PHE A 69 4.38 -2.95 -7.29
N GLY A 70 3.79 -2.09 -6.46
CA GLY A 70 4.26 -0.72 -6.26
C GLY A 70 5.66 -0.67 -5.65
N GLY A 71 5.97 -1.54 -4.69
CA GLY A 71 7.32 -1.64 -4.13
C GLY A 71 8.34 -2.21 -5.10
N LEU A 72 7.97 -3.20 -5.91
CA LEU A 72 8.80 -3.74 -7.00
C LEU A 72 9.13 -2.67 -8.06
N VAL A 73 8.16 -1.88 -8.48
CA VAL A 73 8.39 -0.78 -9.44
C VAL A 73 9.30 0.30 -8.84
N HIS A 74 9.12 0.63 -7.56
CA HIS A 74 10.00 1.57 -6.86
C HIS A 74 11.44 1.05 -6.79
N LEU A 75 11.62 -0.23 -6.45
CA LEU A 75 12.91 -0.93 -6.47
C LEU A 75 13.59 -0.90 -7.84
N MET A 76 12.84 -1.25 -8.89
CA MET A 76 13.35 -1.24 -10.27
C MET A 76 13.79 0.15 -10.74
N ARG A 77 13.20 1.23 -10.20
CA ARG A 77 13.63 2.61 -10.48
C ARG A 77 14.85 3.06 -9.67
N THR A 78 15.15 2.39 -8.56
CA THR A 78 16.28 2.73 -7.70
C THR A 78 17.53 1.89 -7.96
N ASP A 79 17.38 0.71 -8.56
CA ASP A 79 18.49 -0.17 -8.96
C ASP A 79 18.99 0.05 -10.42
N LEU A 80 18.31 0.88 -11.23
CA LEU A 80 18.72 1.32 -12.59
C LEU A 80 19.35 2.72 -12.54
#